data_AF-A0A4R5P100-F1
#
_entry.id   AF-A0A4R5P100-F1
#
_cell.length_a   1.000
_cell.length_b   1.000
_cell.length_c   1.000
_cell.angle_alpha   90.00
_cell.angle_beta   90.00
_cell.angle_gamma   90.00
#
_symmetry.space_group_name_H-M   'P 1'
#
loop_
_entity.id
_entity.type
_entity.pdbx_description
1 polymer ?
#
loop_
_entity_poly.entity_id
_entity_poly.type
_entity_poly.pdbx_seq_one_letter_code
_entity_poly.pdbx_strand_id
1 'polypeptide(L)'
;MVKKNLILLTVGACTILQSCSSYKHENCMDDHSQSNIREDYISGHRNPTSEHELHIRHEYARPTNDWCFKHIFGDVLSEDGNQNEFTRNLLNSLLELSGDNIIKEVSFRDPVLHTKTKMERSFITDIHCTDHLGRRFIIEMQVYHHSGWAKRLQAYVARDYSSQMSKGDKYNELLPVHLLAITEFNMFPSNINYLSHHAYAEKETKECFFPDTQITVLELPKFKKNTSEIVDQKDRWAFILKNAESMSHMAEKDKLTIMSDPLIRDVCERMNKVTWNEEELAAYERSEDNRKVAYNAMIAAEERGLQRGRTEGIKEGEEKAKKEFDQKNQERKRRKIEKGVDPDDIKEECKEEYSDYDEAEIDEMIKKAKKSSKRDTRRHG
;
A
#
# COMPACT_ATOMS: atom_id res chain seq x y z
N MET A 1 16.54 -47.57 -47.65
CA MET A 1 17.11 -46.22 -47.75
C MET A 1 15.99 -45.22 -47.46
N VAL A 2 16.16 -44.42 -46.42
CA VAL A 2 15.37 -43.24 -45.97
C VAL A 2 13.91 -43.43 -45.54
N LYS A 3 13.71 -43.35 -44.22
CA LYS A 3 12.44 -43.08 -43.50
C LYS A 3 12.00 -41.62 -43.71
N LYS A 4 10.69 -41.36 -43.83
CA LYS A 4 10.07 -40.08 -43.46
C LYS A 4 8.73 -40.29 -42.77
N ASN A 5 8.54 -39.46 -41.75
CA ASN A 5 7.52 -39.46 -40.71
C ASN A 5 6.18 -38.89 -41.17
N LEU A 6 5.08 -39.38 -40.60
CA LEU A 6 3.85 -38.62 -40.40
C LEU A 6 3.03 -39.23 -39.24
N ILE A 7 2.98 -38.57 -38.08
CA ILE A 7 2.01 -38.82 -36.99
C ILE A 7 1.68 -37.43 -36.41
N LEU A 8 0.54 -36.86 -36.81
CA LEU A 8 -0.75 -36.80 -36.08
C LEU A 8 -0.69 -35.96 -34.80
N LEU A 9 -1.15 -34.71 -34.91
CA LEU A 9 -1.53 -33.83 -33.81
C LEU A 9 -2.97 -34.15 -33.39
N THR A 10 -3.15 -34.62 -32.16
CA THR A 10 -4.45 -34.79 -31.52
C THR A 10 -4.90 -33.48 -30.87
N VAL A 11 -6.10 -33.06 -31.27
CA VAL A 11 -6.86 -31.94 -30.71
C VAL A 11 -7.45 -32.39 -29.37
N GLY A 12 -7.12 -31.68 -28.28
CA GLY A 12 -7.76 -31.83 -26.98
C GLY A 12 -8.54 -30.57 -26.66
N ALA A 13 -9.87 -30.63 -26.84
CA ALA A 13 -10.82 -29.62 -26.40
C ALA A 13 -10.82 -29.55 -24.87
N CYS A 14 -10.79 -28.34 -24.30
CA CYS A 14 -11.20 -28.14 -22.91
C CYS A 14 -12.19 -26.97 -22.81
N THR A 15 -13.34 -27.37 -22.32
CA THR A 15 -14.61 -26.72 -22.04
C THR A 15 -14.56 -25.24 -21.64
N ILE A 16 -15.34 -24.46 -22.39
CA ILE A 16 -15.83 -23.12 -22.06
C ILE A 16 -16.73 -23.21 -20.82
N LEU A 17 -16.42 -22.41 -19.79
CA LEU A 17 -17.44 -21.89 -18.87
C LEU A 17 -17.29 -20.37 -18.81
N GLN A 18 -18.22 -19.70 -19.48
CA GLN A 18 -18.52 -18.30 -19.27
C GLN A 18 -19.08 -18.09 -17.86
N SER A 19 -18.59 -17.07 -17.16
CA SER A 19 -19.50 -16.02 -16.70
C SER A 19 -18.75 -14.69 -16.60
N CYS A 20 -19.37 -13.69 -17.22
CA CYS A 20 -18.88 -12.33 -17.36
C CYS A 20 -19.20 -11.47 -16.13
N SER A 21 -18.40 -10.41 -15.99
CA SER A 21 -18.84 -9.02 -15.73
C SER A 21 -19.49 -8.69 -14.39
N SER A 22 -18.81 -7.82 -13.63
CA SER A 22 -19.41 -6.56 -13.17
C SER A 22 -18.33 -5.63 -12.61
N TYR A 23 -17.81 -4.73 -13.45
CA TYR A 23 -17.27 -3.45 -12.97
C TYR A 23 -18.46 -2.62 -12.46
N LYS A 24 -18.57 -2.46 -11.15
CA LYS A 24 -19.45 -1.46 -10.54
C LYS A 24 -18.61 -0.55 -9.64
N HIS A 25 -18.51 0.71 -10.06
CA HIS A 25 -18.38 1.84 -9.16
C HIS A 25 -19.66 1.93 -8.33
N GLU A 26 -19.58 1.82 -7.01
CA GLU A 26 -20.64 2.26 -6.11
C GLU A 26 -19.99 2.76 -4.82
N ASN A 27 -20.14 4.07 -4.58
CA ASN A 27 -19.99 4.72 -3.27
C ASN A 27 -21.25 4.46 -2.45
N CYS A 28 -21.10 4.09 -1.17
CA CYS A 28 -21.96 4.31 0.02
C CYS A 28 -21.65 3.20 1.02
N MET A 29 -21.04 3.48 2.18
CA MET A 29 -21.67 3.93 3.44
C MET A 29 -22.66 2.92 4.04
N ASP A 30 -22.21 2.40 5.18
CA ASP A 30 -22.90 1.79 6.33
C ASP A 30 -23.66 0.46 6.18
N ASP A 31 -23.20 -0.54 6.94
CA ASP A 31 -24.09 -1.22 7.87
C ASP A 31 -23.35 -1.62 9.16
N HIS A 32 -24.01 -1.31 10.27
CA HIS A 32 -23.58 -1.56 11.63
C HIS A 32 -23.78 -3.04 11.99
N SER A 33 -22.71 -3.74 12.37
CA SER A 33 -22.85 -4.89 13.27
C SER A 33 -22.07 -4.63 14.56
N GLN A 34 -22.83 -4.29 15.59
CA GLN A 34 -22.39 -4.26 16.97
C GLN A 34 -22.03 -5.69 17.39
N SER A 35 -20.77 -5.92 17.75
CA SER A 35 -20.38 -7.06 18.57
C SER A 35 -19.64 -6.55 19.80
N ASN A 36 -20.29 -6.73 20.94
CA ASN A 36 -19.85 -6.42 22.29
C ASN A 36 -18.40 -6.84 22.57
N ILE A 37 -17.54 -5.86 22.89
CA ILE A 37 -16.35 -6.11 23.70
C ILE A 37 -16.51 -5.24 24.95
N ARG A 38 -16.59 -5.94 26.08
CA ARG A 38 -16.79 -5.40 27.42
C ARG A 38 -15.72 -4.38 27.77
N GLU A 39 -16.20 -3.27 28.35
CA GLU A 39 -15.45 -2.36 29.18
C GLU A 39 -14.86 -3.13 30.37
N ASP A 40 -13.54 -3.08 30.53
CA ASP A 40 -12.89 -3.19 31.83
C ASP A 40 -11.58 -2.39 31.77
N TYR A 41 -11.25 -1.77 32.90
CA TYR A 41 -10.03 -1.02 33.23
C TYR A 41 -10.06 0.52 33.09
N ILE A 42 -10.78 1.15 34.02
CA ILE A 42 -10.21 2.28 34.76
C ILE A 42 -10.02 1.84 36.22
N SER A 43 -8.78 1.55 36.62
CA SER A 43 -8.34 1.82 37.98
C SER A 43 -6.87 2.20 37.95
N GLY A 44 -6.59 3.45 38.34
CA GLY A 44 -5.23 3.97 38.42
C GLY A 44 -4.46 3.26 39.51
N HIS A 45 -3.29 2.74 39.17
CA HIS A 45 -2.20 2.49 40.09
C HIS A 45 -0.91 3.09 39.51
N ARG A 46 -0.16 3.71 40.41
CA ARG A 46 0.92 4.67 40.20
C ARG A 46 2.10 4.03 39.46
N ASN A 47 2.78 4.82 38.63
CA ASN A 47 4.14 4.53 38.12
C ASN A 47 5.07 4.10 39.26
N PRO A 48 5.77 2.96 39.11
CA PRO A 48 7.10 2.78 39.65
C PRO A 48 8.11 2.98 38.51
N THR A 49 9.07 3.84 38.80
CA THR A 49 10.30 4.13 38.08
C THR A 49 11.00 2.93 37.46
N SER A 50 11.51 3.14 36.24
CA SER A 50 12.74 2.59 35.67
C SER A 50 13.48 1.53 36.50
N GLU A 51 13.38 0.27 36.09
CA GLU A 51 14.42 -0.73 36.35
C GLU A 51 14.24 -1.90 35.34
N HIS A 52 15.18 -1.99 34.41
CA HIS A 52 15.49 -3.16 33.58
C HIS A 52 14.31 -3.88 32.87
N GLU A 53 13.73 -3.25 31.83
CA GLU A 53 13.46 -4.06 30.64
C GLU A 53 14.81 -4.47 30.09
N LEU A 54 15.18 -5.75 30.25
CA LEU A 54 16.28 -6.36 29.51
C LEU A 54 16.06 -6.03 28.03
N HIS A 55 16.80 -5.06 27.50
CA HIS A 55 16.84 -4.77 26.08
C HIS A 55 17.36 -6.05 25.43
N ILE A 56 16.44 -6.90 24.97
CA ILE A 56 16.79 -8.10 24.22
C ILE A 56 17.43 -7.59 22.94
N ARG A 57 18.77 -7.53 22.94
CA ARG A 57 19.52 -7.19 21.73
C ARG A 57 19.36 -8.38 20.79
N HIS A 58 18.50 -8.21 19.79
CA HIS A 58 18.49 -9.12 18.65
C HIS A 58 19.91 -9.18 18.08
N GLU A 59 20.43 -10.38 17.86
CA GLU A 59 21.75 -10.62 17.25
C GLU A 59 21.73 -10.15 15.80
N TYR A 60 20.68 -10.51 15.05
CA TYR A 60 20.54 -10.13 13.65
C TYR A 60 19.83 -8.79 13.48
N ALA A 61 20.29 -8.01 12.53
CA ALA A 61 19.67 -6.77 12.10
C ALA A 61 18.43 -7.00 11.24
N ARG A 62 17.57 -5.98 11.16
CA ARG A 62 16.40 -5.99 10.28
C ARG A 62 16.84 -5.74 8.84
N PRO A 63 16.50 -6.61 7.86
CA PRO A 63 16.95 -6.44 6.47
C PRO A 63 16.19 -5.34 5.73
N THR A 64 14.99 -4.99 6.19
CA THR A 64 14.17 -3.91 5.62
C THR A 64 14.58 -2.51 6.12
N ASN A 65 15.56 -2.44 7.04
CA ASN A 65 16.24 -1.19 7.37
C ASN A 65 17.06 -0.72 6.15
N ASP A 66 16.96 0.56 5.80
CA ASP A 66 17.58 1.13 4.59
C ASP A 66 19.09 0.86 4.51
N TRP A 67 19.82 1.12 5.61
CA TRP A 67 21.25 0.88 5.67
C TRP A 67 21.58 -0.62 5.61
N CYS A 68 20.89 -1.45 6.39
CA CYS A 68 21.12 -2.90 6.41
C CYS A 68 20.89 -3.51 5.02
N PHE A 69 19.82 -3.12 4.33
CA PHE A 69 19.51 -3.59 2.99
C PHE A 69 20.65 -3.27 2.02
N LYS A 70 21.13 -2.03 2.01
CA LYS A 70 22.24 -1.58 1.16
C LYS A 70 23.56 -2.21 1.55
N HIS A 71 23.79 -2.49 2.83
CA HIS A 71 24.98 -3.18 3.31
C HIS A 71 25.03 -4.65 2.83
N ILE A 72 23.89 -5.34 2.79
CA ILE A 72 23.81 -6.73 2.30
C ILE A 72 23.95 -6.80 0.77
N PHE A 73 23.21 -5.94 0.05
CA PHE A 73 22.94 -6.10 -1.38
C PHE A 73 23.54 -5.01 -2.28
N GLY A 74 23.94 -3.86 -1.72
CA GLY A 74 24.44 -2.72 -2.47
C GLY A 74 25.96 -2.77 -2.70
N ASP A 75 26.41 -1.94 -3.65
CA ASP A 75 27.84 -1.81 -4.00
C ASP A 75 28.69 -1.21 -2.87
N VAL A 76 28.07 -0.33 -2.08
CA VAL A 76 28.75 0.41 -1.03
C VAL A 76 28.85 -0.48 0.20
N LEU A 77 30.04 -0.53 0.81
CA LEU A 77 30.34 -0.96 2.19
C LEU A 77 31.04 -2.31 2.41
N SER A 78 31.42 -3.10 1.39
CA SER A 78 32.16 -4.35 1.67
C SER A 78 33.52 -4.45 0.97
N GLU A 79 34.54 -4.84 1.74
CA GLU A 79 35.89 -5.12 1.23
C GLU A 79 35.99 -6.50 0.56
N ASP A 80 35.04 -7.41 0.84
CA ASP A 80 35.02 -8.80 0.38
C ASP A 80 34.24 -9.02 -0.93
N GLY A 81 33.45 -8.05 -1.39
CA GLY A 81 32.90 -8.01 -2.76
C GLY A 81 31.74 -8.97 -3.07
N ASN A 82 31.21 -9.67 -2.06
CA ASN A 82 30.17 -10.70 -2.27
C ASN A 82 28.76 -10.16 -2.57
N GLN A 83 28.51 -8.84 -2.56
CA GLN A 83 27.16 -8.29 -2.74
C GLN A 83 26.58 -8.59 -4.13
N ASN A 84 27.45 -8.67 -5.15
CA ASN A 84 27.05 -9.12 -6.48
C ASN A 84 26.41 -10.51 -6.42
N GLU A 85 26.95 -11.42 -5.62
CA GLU A 85 26.42 -12.76 -5.49
C GLU A 85 25.07 -12.78 -4.75
N PHE A 86 24.96 -12.02 -3.67
CA PHE A 86 23.73 -11.94 -2.87
C PHE A 86 22.59 -11.34 -3.69
N THR A 87 22.84 -10.22 -4.37
CA THR A 87 21.87 -9.56 -5.26
C THR A 87 21.50 -10.45 -6.44
N ARG A 88 22.47 -11.11 -7.07
CA ARG A 88 22.21 -12.08 -8.15
C ARG A 88 21.31 -13.22 -7.67
N ASN A 89 21.60 -13.81 -6.52
CA ASN A 89 20.82 -14.92 -5.98
C ASN A 89 19.40 -14.49 -5.58
N LEU A 90 19.27 -13.32 -4.95
CA LEU A 90 17.97 -12.70 -4.64
C LEU A 90 17.13 -12.52 -5.90
N LEU A 91 17.69 -11.89 -6.93
CA LEU A 91 17.00 -11.64 -8.21
C LEU A 91 16.60 -12.94 -8.90
N ASN A 92 17.52 -13.89 -9.07
CA ASN A 92 17.21 -15.19 -9.70
C ASN A 92 16.08 -15.92 -8.96
N SER A 93 16.07 -15.85 -7.62
CA SER A 93 15.08 -16.55 -6.80
C SER A 93 13.72 -15.88 -6.84
N LEU A 94 13.66 -14.57 -6.61
CA LEU A 94 12.39 -13.84 -6.49
C LEU A 94 11.77 -13.48 -7.84
N LEU A 95 12.57 -13.32 -8.89
CA LEU A 95 12.06 -13.18 -10.26
C LEU A 95 11.80 -14.55 -10.93
N GLU A 96 12.06 -15.65 -10.22
CA GLU A 96 11.89 -17.03 -10.71
C GLU A 96 12.58 -17.29 -12.06
N LEU A 97 13.78 -16.73 -12.24
CA LEU A 97 14.54 -16.84 -13.48
C LEU A 97 15.10 -18.26 -13.63
N SER A 98 14.94 -18.82 -14.83
CA SER A 98 15.34 -20.19 -15.14
C SER A 98 15.87 -20.31 -16.58
N GLY A 99 16.60 -21.40 -16.84
CA GLY A 99 17.20 -21.66 -18.14
C GLY A 99 18.14 -20.53 -18.58
N ASP A 100 17.98 -20.08 -19.83
CA ASP A 100 18.80 -19.02 -20.43
C ASP A 100 18.58 -17.64 -19.79
N ASN A 101 17.51 -17.48 -19.00
CA ASN A 101 17.20 -16.22 -18.32
C ASN A 101 17.92 -16.05 -16.97
N ILE A 102 18.66 -17.04 -16.49
CA ILE A 102 19.39 -16.95 -15.21
C ILE A 102 20.46 -15.85 -15.30
N ILE A 103 20.48 -14.98 -14.30
CA ILE A 103 21.52 -13.97 -14.11
C ILE A 103 22.81 -14.67 -13.67
N LYS A 104 23.85 -14.55 -14.48
CA LYS A 104 25.19 -15.11 -14.20
C LYS A 104 26.08 -14.12 -13.45
N GLU A 105 25.96 -12.85 -13.77
CA GLU A 105 26.75 -11.75 -13.21
C GLU A 105 25.85 -10.54 -13.02
N VAL A 106 26.18 -9.71 -12.05
CA VAL A 106 25.50 -8.45 -11.75
C VAL A 106 26.55 -7.34 -11.72
N SER A 107 26.21 -6.18 -12.29
CA SER A 107 27.00 -4.96 -12.17
C SER A 107 26.11 -3.83 -11.69
N PHE A 108 26.49 -3.18 -10.59
CA PHE A 108 25.74 -2.05 -10.04
C PHE A 108 25.79 -0.84 -10.96
N ARG A 109 24.72 -0.05 -10.90
CA ARG A 109 24.54 1.21 -11.61
C ARG A 109 24.20 2.30 -10.61
N ASP A 110 24.29 3.54 -11.06
CA ASP A 110 23.81 4.68 -10.28
C ASP A 110 22.32 4.44 -9.90
N PRO A 111 21.99 4.44 -8.59
CA PRO A 111 20.60 4.32 -8.13
C PRO A 111 19.76 5.54 -8.51
N VAL A 112 20.39 6.63 -8.92
CA VAL A 112 19.70 7.80 -9.44
C VAL A 112 19.30 7.55 -10.89
N LEU A 113 18.00 7.37 -11.13
CA LEU A 113 17.43 7.33 -12.48
C LEU A 113 17.38 8.75 -13.03
N HIS A 114 18.50 9.17 -13.62
CA HIS A 114 18.67 10.49 -14.21
C HIS A 114 17.70 10.73 -15.36
N THR A 115 17.38 12.00 -15.54
CA THR A 115 16.63 12.48 -16.70
C THR A 115 17.57 13.29 -17.59
N LYS A 116 17.20 13.51 -18.86
CA LYS A 116 17.99 14.35 -19.77
C LYS A 116 18.01 15.83 -19.33
N THR A 117 17.19 16.23 -18.36
CA THR A 117 16.96 17.62 -18.00
C THR A 117 17.20 17.86 -16.51
N LYS A 118 18.12 18.77 -16.15
CA LYS A 118 18.46 19.12 -14.75
C LYS A 118 17.29 19.53 -13.85
N MET A 119 16.11 19.81 -14.42
CA MET A 119 14.90 20.24 -13.70
C MET A 119 13.93 19.11 -13.33
N GLU A 120 14.09 17.90 -13.86
CA GLU A 120 13.18 16.81 -13.49
C GLU A 120 13.64 16.16 -12.19
N ARG A 121 12.68 15.81 -11.33
CA ARG A 121 12.95 15.06 -10.10
C ARG A 121 13.64 13.75 -10.47
N SER A 122 14.85 13.55 -9.95
CA SER A 122 15.49 12.25 -9.99
C SER A 122 14.69 11.26 -9.15
N PHE A 123 14.54 10.04 -9.67
CA PHE A 123 14.06 8.93 -8.87
C PHE A 123 15.28 8.22 -8.29
N ILE A 124 15.32 8.07 -6.99
CA ILE A 124 16.38 7.35 -6.29
C ILE A 124 15.80 5.98 -5.94
N THR A 125 16.50 4.94 -6.35
CA THR A 125 16.19 3.54 -6.07
C THR A 125 17.09 2.99 -4.96
N ASP A 126 16.73 1.89 -4.32
CA ASP A 126 17.64 1.28 -3.35
C ASP A 126 18.82 0.60 -4.04
N ILE A 127 18.54 -0.19 -5.10
CA ILE A 127 19.56 -0.86 -5.90
C ILE A 127 19.16 -0.81 -7.37
N HIS A 128 20.12 -0.44 -8.20
CA HIS A 128 19.99 -0.50 -9.65
C HIS A 128 21.18 -1.28 -10.19
N CYS A 129 20.94 -2.29 -11.04
CA CYS A 129 22.00 -3.10 -11.60
C CYS A 129 21.65 -3.65 -12.98
N THR A 130 22.66 -4.20 -13.65
CA THR A 130 22.52 -4.92 -14.94
C THR A 130 23.11 -6.30 -14.86
N ASP A 131 22.62 -7.22 -15.70
CA ASP A 131 23.24 -8.51 -15.87
C ASP A 131 24.19 -8.60 -17.08
N HIS A 132 24.77 -9.79 -17.27
CA HIS A 132 25.62 -10.15 -18.41
C HIS A 132 24.97 -10.02 -19.80
N LEU A 133 23.64 -9.91 -19.90
CA LEU A 133 22.90 -9.67 -21.14
C LEU A 133 22.51 -8.19 -21.30
N GLY A 134 22.86 -7.35 -20.33
CA GLY A 134 22.50 -5.94 -20.28
C GLY A 134 21.07 -5.65 -19.85
N ARG A 135 20.30 -6.67 -19.43
CA ARG A 135 18.97 -6.48 -18.82
C ARG A 135 19.14 -5.66 -17.54
N ARG A 136 18.23 -4.75 -17.29
CA ARG A 136 18.27 -3.85 -16.12
C ARG A 136 17.34 -4.33 -15.02
N PHE A 137 17.80 -4.18 -13.78
CA PHE A 137 17.08 -4.61 -12.60
C PHE A 137 17.05 -3.49 -11.58
N ILE A 138 15.84 -3.15 -11.13
CA ILE A 138 15.59 -2.17 -10.07
C ILE A 138 15.09 -2.95 -8.85
N ILE A 139 15.68 -2.74 -7.69
CA ILE A 139 15.19 -3.29 -6.42
C ILE A 139 14.77 -2.14 -5.52
N GLU A 140 13.53 -2.21 -5.03
CA GLU A 140 12.93 -1.23 -4.15
C GLU A 140 12.45 -1.88 -2.85
N MET A 141 12.88 -1.35 -1.71
CA MET A 141 12.38 -1.69 -0.39
C MET A 141 11.43 -0.59 0.09
N GLN A 142 10.20 -0.96 0.46
CA GLN A 142 9.22 0.01 0.95
C GLN A 142 8.53 -0.47 2.23
N VAL A 143 8.88 0.16 3.34
CA VAL A 143 8.33 -0.15 4.67
C VAL A 143 6.94 0.47 4.86
N TYR A 144 6.74 1.73 4.42
CA TYR A 144 5.50 2.46 4.63
C TYR A 144 4.62 2.51 3.38
N HIS A 145 3.33 2.22 3.54
CA HIS A 145 2.36 2.36 2.46
C HIS A 145 2.07 3.84 2.19
N HIS A 146 2.00 4.21 0.92
CA HIS A 146 1.45 5.49 0.48
C HIS A 146 0.65 5.32 -0.82
N SER A 147 -0.41 6.11 -1.00
CA SER A 147 -1.40 5.96 -2.08
C SER A 147 -0.84 6.08 -3.51
N GLY A 148 0.41 6.53 -3.66
CA GLY A 148 1.09 6.68 -4.94
C GLY A 148 2.03 5.52 -5.31
N TRP A 149 2.17 4.50 -4.47
CA TRP A 149 3.23 3.50 -4.61
C TRP A 149 3.14 2.71 -5.93
N ALA A 150 1.97 2.18 -6.29
CA ALA A 150 1.78 1.46 -7.55
C ALA A 150 2.21 2.29 -8.78
N LYS A 151 1.84 3.57 -8.79
CA LYS A 151 2.21 4.50 -9.87
C LYS A 151 3.70 4.83 -9.86
N ARG A 152 4.34 4.85 -8.68
CA ARG A 152 5.79 5.04 -8.56
C ARG A 152 6.56 3.88 -9.18
N LEU A 153 6.18 2.63 -8.89
CA LEU A 153 6.81 1.46 -9.50
C LEU A 153 6.70 1.48 -11.03
N GLN A 154 5.51 1.80 -11.55
CA GLN A 154 5.31 1.96 -12.99
C GLN A 154 6.18 3.08 -13.58
N ALA A 155 6.28 4.22 -12.88
CA ALA A 155 7.11 5.33 -13.31
C ALA A 155 8.61 4.97 -13.33
N TYR A 156 9.07 4.15 -12.38
CA TYR A 156 10.48 3.71 -12.30
C TYR A 156 10.83 2.85 -13.52
N VAL A 157 10.02 1.83 -13.80
CA VAL A 157 10.21 0.95 -14.96
C VAL A 157 10.16 1.72 -16.27
N ALA A 158 9.12 2.56 -16.46
CA ALA A 158 8.97 3.37 -17.66
C ALA A 158 10.13 4.37 -17.83
N ARG A 159 10.61 4.96 -16.73
CA ARG A 159 11.73 5.88 -16.73
C ARG A 159 13.01 5.18 -17.14
N ASP A 160 13.35 4.06 -16.52
CA ASP A 160 14.59 3.36 -16.83
C ASP A 160 14.58 2.81 -18.27
N TYR A 161 13.46 2.23 -18.71
CA TYR A 161 13.30 1.73 -20.08
C TYR A 161 13.39 2.84 -21.15
N SER A 162 12.79 4.00 -20.90
CA SER A 162 12.91 5.13 -21.85
C SER A 162 14.27 5.83 -21.79
N SER A 163 14.99 5.75 -20.67
CA SER A 163 16.29 6.40 -20.47
C SER A 163 17.44 5.75 -21.25
N GLN A 164 17.24 4.51 -21.72
CA GLN A 164 18.27 3.78 -22.45
C GLN A 164 18.63 4.43 -23.79
N MET A 165 17.70 5.18 -24.38
CA MET A 165 17.87 5.74 -25.72
C MET A 165 18.43 7.15 -25.72
N SER A 166 19.39 7.39 -26.60
CA SER A 166 19.88 8.68 -27.05
C SER A 166 19.30 9.05 -28.43
N LYS A 167 19.57 10.29 -28.88
CA LYS A 167 19.09 10.76 -30.18
C LYS A 167 19.81 9.99 -31.30
N GLY A 168 19.08 9.20 -32.07
CA GLY A 168 19.61 8.42 -33.19
C GLY A 168 19.64 6.91 -32.98
N ASP A 169 19.39 6.45 -31.75
CA ASP A 169 19.38 5.03 -31.40
C ASP A 169 18.14 4.32 -31.98
N LYS A 170 18.25 3.01 -32.20
CA LYS A 170 17.14 2.22 -32.73
C LYS A 170 16.32 1.61 -31.60
N TYR A 171 15.00 1.59 -31.75
CA TYR A 171 14.10 1.02 -30.74
C TYR A 171 14.31 -0.48 -30.47
N ASN A 172 14.83 -1.23 -31.43
CA ASN A 172 15.11 -2.66 -31.28
C ASN A 172 16.38 -2.95 -30.47
N GLU A 173 17.10 -1.92 -30.01
CA GLU A 173 18.27 -2.04 -29.14
C GLU A 173 17.90 -1.86 -27.64
N LEU A 174 16.62 -1.58 -27.34
CA LEU A 174 16.11 -1.50 -25.97
C LEU A 174 16.24 -2.85 -25.26
N LEU A 175 16.72 -2.81 -24.02
CA LEU A 175 16.90 -4.00 -23.19
C LEU A 175 15.81 -4.07 -22.11
N PRO A 176 15.39 -5.29 -21.73
CA PRO A 176 14.39 -5.47 -20.67
C PRO A 176 14.75 -4.80 -19.34
N VAL A 177 13.73 -4.33 -18.64
CA VAL A 177 13.77 -3.73 -17.30
C VAL A 177 12.82 -4.52 -16.39
N HIS A 178 13.39 -5.10 -15.33
CA HIS A 178 12.63 -5.79 -14.29
C HIS A 178 12.72 -5.00 -12.99
N LEU A 179 11.59 -4.74 -12.35
CA LEU A 179 11.55 -4.16 -11.01
C LEU A 179 11.13 -5.21 -10.00
N LEU A 180 11.90 -5.37 -8.93
CA LEU A 180 11.55 -6.14 -7.74
C LEU A 180 11.21 -5.16 -6.60
N ALA A 181 9.95 -5.14 -6.18
CA ALA A 181 9.52 -4.40 -5.00
C ALA A 181 9.37 -5.35 -3.81
N ILE A 182 9.93 -4.99 -2.66
CA ILE A 182 9.78 -5.70 -1.39
C ILE A 182 9.03 -4.78 -0.43
N THR A 183 7.91 -5.24 0.14
CA THR A 183 7.03 -4.39 0.95
C THR A 183 6.73 -4.98 2.32
N GLU A 184 6.65 -4.12 3.35
CA GLU A 184 6.15 -4.47 4.69
C GLU A 184 4.62 -4.25 4.85
N PHE A 185 3.92 -4.02 3.75
CA PHE A 185 2.46 -3.85 3.72
C PHE A 185 1.84 -4.67 2.58
N ASN A 186 0.54 -4.93 2.69
CA ASN A 186 -0.24 -5.54 1.63
C ASN A 186 -0.60 -4.46 0.59
N MET A 187 -0.07 -4.61 -0.62
CA MET A 187 -0.37 -3.79 -1.78
C MET A 187 -1.57 -4.34 -2.56
N PHE A 188 -1.75 -5.65 -2.59
CA PHE A 188 -2.79 -6.32 -3.38
C PHE A 188 -3.81 -7.07 -2.51
N PRO A 189 -5.02 -7.37 -3.03
CA PRO A 189 -6.01 -8.18 -2.34
C PRO A 189 -5.47 -9.53 -1.83
N SER A 190 -6.13 -10.12 -0.83
CA SER A 190 -5.68 -11.32 -0.12
C SER A 190 -5.60 -12.58 -0.99
N ASN A 191 -6.30 -12.63 -2.12
CA ASN A 191 -6.22 -13.74 -3.08
C ASN A 191 -4.94 -13.71 -3.92
N ILE A 192 -4.16 -12.61 -3.88
CA ILE A 192 -2.84 -12.53 -4.51
C ILE A 192 -1.79 -13.02 -3.51
N ASN A 193 -0.94 -13.94 -3.97
CA ASN A 193 0.09 -14.58 -3.17
C ASN A 193 1.17 -13.59 -2.66
N TYR A 194 2.01 -14.02 -1.71
CA TYR A 194 3.08 -13.18 -1.14
C TYR A 194 4.14 -12.75 -2.16
N LEU A 195 4.36 -13.54 -3.20
CA LEU A 195 5.17 -13.20 -4.35
C LEU A 195 4.27 -13.16 -5.58
N SER A 196 4.27 -12.04 -6.29
CA SER A 196 3.39 -11.83 -7.44
C SER A 196 4.12 -11.15 -8.59
N HIS A 197 3.80 -11.56 -9.81
CA HIS A 197 4.40 -11.05 -11.05
C HIS A 197 3.36 -10.27 -11.85
N HIS A 198 3.71 -9.05 -12.25
CA HIS A 198 2.83 -8.11 -12.93
C HIS A 198 3.46 -7.69 -14.25
N ALA A 199 2.75 -7.96 -15.33
CA ALA A 199 3.17 -7.64 -16.70
C ALA A 199 1.96 -7.18 -17.53
N TYR A 200 2.24 -6.60 -18.70
CA TYR A 200 1.19 -6.31 -19.68
C TYR A 200 0.65 -7.62 -20.28
N ALA A 201 -0.66 -7.66 -20.50
CA ALA A 201 -1.32 -8.80 -21.12
C ALA A 201 -2.40 -8.31 -22.08
N GLU A 202 -2.57 -9.02 -23.19
CA GLU A 202 -3.72 -8.86 -24.07
C GLU A 202 -5.00 -9.18 -23.27
N LYS A 203 -6.03 -8.36 -23.46
CA LYS A 203 -7.19 -8.34 -22.58
C LYS A 203 -7.99 -9.65 -22.63
N GLU A 204 -8.10 -10.27 -23.79
CA GLU A 204 -8.90 -11.47 -24.02
C GLU A 204 -8.05 -12.74 -23.82
N THR A 205 -6.88 -12.84 -24.46
CA THR A 205 -6.03 -14.05 -24.42
C THR A 205 -5.19 -14.16 -23.16
N LYS A 206 -4.96 -13.04 -22.46
CA LYS A 206 -4.02 -12.91 -21.33
C LYS A 206 -2.56 -13.15 -21.70
N GLU A 207 -2.22 -13.17 -22.99
CA GLU A 207 -0.85 -13.34 -23.46
C GLU A 207 -0.05 -12.03 -23.34
N CYS A 208 1.24 -12.15 -23.00
CA CYS A 208 2.15 -11.01 -22.91
C CYS A 208 2.88 -10.81 -24.24
N PHE A 209 2.58 -9.70 -24.92
CA PHE A 209 3.28 -9.27 -26.15
C PHE A 209 4.32 -8.18 -25.91
N PHE A 210 4.41 -7.65 -24.68
CA PHE A 210 5.33 -6.59 -24.29
C PHE A 210 6.17 -7.04 -23.08
N PRO A 211 7.10 -7.99 -23.25
CA PRO A 211 7.78 -8.66 -22.14
C PRO A 211 8.87 -7.82 -21.48
N ASP A 212 9.30 -6.72 -22.11
CA ASP A 212 10.47 -5.94 -21.72
C ASP A 212 10.31 -5.19 -20.40
N THR A 213 9.09 -5.05 -19.88
CA THR A 213 8.83 -4.32 -18.64
C THR A 213 8.02 -5.19 -17.68
N GLN A 214 8.59 -5.54 -16.54
CA GLN A 214 7.97 -6.42 -15.56
C GLN A 214 8.14 -5.88 -14.15
N ILE A 215 7.12 -6.06 -13.30
CA ILE A 215 7.17 -5.72 -11.89
C ILE A 215 6.86 -6.97 -11.09
N THR A 216 7.79 -7.40 -10.26
CA THR A 216 7.60 -8.44 -9.26
C THR A 216 7.46 -7.80 -7.89
N VAL A 217 6.48 -8.22 -7.10
CA VAL A 217 6.22 -7.69 -5.75
C VAL A 217 6.25 -8.82 -4.73
N LEU A 218 7.13 -8.67 -3.74
CA LEU A 218 7.22 -9.49 -2.54
C LEU A 218 6.56 -8.76 -1.35
N GLU A 219 5.35 -9.18 -0.99
CA GLU A 219 4.58 -8.65 0.14
C GLU A 219 4.88 -9.47 1.42
N LEU A 220 5.86 -9.02 2.22
CA LEU A 220 6.33 -9.72 3.41
C LEU A 220 5.20 -10.06 4.43
N PRO A 221 4.16 -9.22 4.64
CA PRO A 221 3.08 -9.58 5.56
C PRO A 221 2.29 -10.83 5.13
N LYS A 222 2.21 -11.12 3.83
CA LYS A 222 1.52 -12.29 3.26
C LYS A 222 2.32 -13.58 3.36
N PHE A 223 3.64 -13.50 3.57
CA PHE A 223 4.47 -14.68 3.76
C PHE A 223 4.21 -15.31 5.15
N LYS A 224 3.56 -16.48 5.21
CA LYS A 224 3.14 -17.12 6.47
C LYS A 224 3.76 -18.51 6.72
N LYS A 225 4.69 -18.93 5.87
CA LYS A 225 5.36 -20.24 5.99
C LYS A 225 6.20 -20.28 7.26
N ASN A 226 6.13 -21.40 7.97
CA ASN A 226 7.02 -21.75 9.07
C ASN A 226 8.32 -22.38 8.54
N THR A 227 9.33 -22.55 9.40
CA THR A 227 10.65 -23.11 9.04
C THR A 227 10.56 -24.48 8.36
N SER A 228 9.64 -25.35 8.77
CA SER A 228 9.41 -26.66 8.16
C SER A 228 8.83 -26.60 6.74
N GLU A 229 8.25 -25.47 6.34
CA GLU A 229 7.63 -25.25 5.03
C GLU A 229 8.59 -24.53 4.05
N ILE A 230 9.78 -24.15 4.52
CA ILE A 230 10.82 -23.50 3.70
C ILE A 230 11.54 -24.57 2.89
N VAL A 231 11.27 -24.59 1.58
CA VAL A 231 11.78 -25.64 0.68
C VAL A 231 12.74 -25.11 -0.37
N ASP A 232 12.55 -23.87 -0.83
CA ASP A 232 13.29 -23.28 -1.94
C ASP A 232 13.94 -21.93 -1.58
N GLN A 233 14.70 -21.38 -2.52
CA GLN A 233 15.48 -20.17 -2.27
C GLN A 233 14.63 -18.91 -2.12
N LYS A 234 13.50 -18.81 -2.83
CA LYS A 234 12.56 -17.68 -2.66
C LYS A 234 11.92 -17.70 -1.28
N ASP A 235 11.63 -18.88 -0.73
CA ASP A 235 11.14 -19.02 0.64
C ASP A 235 12.20 -18.61 1.66
N ARG A 236 13.48 -19.00 1.47
CA ARG A 236 14.58 -18.56 2.35
C ARG A 236 14.72 -17.04 2.34
N TRP A 237 14.68 -16.41 1.16
CA TRP A 237 14.74 -14.96 1.04
C TRP A 237 13.56 -14.26 1.72
N ALA A 238 12.33 -14.69 1.41
CA ALA A 238 11.13 -14.12 2.03
C ALA A 238 11.13 -14.31 3.56
N PHE A 239 11.61 -15.46 4.04
CA PHE A 239 11.73 -15.75 5.46
C PHE A 239 12.73 -14.81 6.14
N ILE A 240 13.92 -14.65 5.59
CA ILE A 240 14.97 -13.83 6.20
C ILE A 240 14.60 -12.35 6.18
N LEU A 241 14.17 -11.83 5.02
CA LEU A 241 13.75 -10.44 4.88
C LEU A 241 12.66 -10.07 5.90
N LYS A 242 11.80 -11.02 6.24
CA LYS A 242 10.73 -10.84 7.22
C LYS A 242 11.15 -11.06 8.68
N ASN A 243 11.91 -12.10 8.96
CA ASN A 243 12.02 -12.67 10.31
C ASN A 243 13.43 -12.58 10.93
N ALA A 244 14.43 -11.98 10.25
CA ALA A 244 15.82 -12.00 10.72
C ALA A 244 16.00 -11.57 12.18
N GLU A 245 15.41 -10.46 12.64
CA GLU A 245 15.51 -10.04 14.06
C GLU A 245 15.00 -11.11 15.04
N SER A 246 13.92 -11.82 14.67
CA SER A 246 13.36 -12.89 15.50
C SER A 246 14.17 -14.17 15.45
N MET A 247 15.07 -14.33 14.47
CA MET A 247 15.93 -15.51 14.36
C MET A 247 16.83 -15.68 15.58
N SER A 248 17.18 -14.60 16.29
CA SER A 248 17.98 -14.68 17.53
C SER A 248 17.32 -15.53 18.62
N HIS A 249 16.00 -15.68 18.58
CA HIS A 249 15.22 -16.45 19.57
C HIS A 249 14.71 -17.79 19.04
N MET A 250 15.00 -18.12 17.78
CA MET A 250 14.60 -19.39 17.19
C MET A 250 15.45 -20.54 17.73
N ALA A 251 14.86 -21.74 17.75
CA ALA A 251 15.60 -22.95 18.09
C ALA A 251 16.71 -23.20 17.05
N GLU A 252 17.85 -23.74 17.49
CA GLU A 252 19.03 -23.94 16.63
C GLU A 252 18.73 -24.79 15.39
N LYS A 253 17.89 -25.82 15.54
CA LYS A 253 17.43 -26.66 14.41
C LYS A 253 16.74 -25.84 13.30
N ASP A 254 16.01 -24.79 13.69
CA ASP A 254 15.24 -23.96 12.79
C ASP A 254 16.16 -22.97 12.08
N LYS A 255 17.12 -22.36 12.82
CA LYS A 255 18.18 -21.55 12.21
C LYS A 255 18.98 -22.37 11.18
N LEU A 256 19.38 -23.59 11.54
CA LEU A 256 20.12 -24.48 10.65
C LEU A 256 19.34 -24.85 9.39
N THR A 257 18.02 -24.99 9.48
CA THR A 257 17.15 -25.25 8.32
C THR A 257 17.22 -24.08 7.33
N ILE A 258 17.08 -22.84 7.82
CA ILE A 258 17.16 -21.63 7.01
C ILE A 258 18.57 -21.43 6.44
N MET A 259 19.60 -21.56 7.29
CA MET A 259 21.02 -21.34 6.98
C MET A 259 21.73 -22.58 6.41
N SER A 260 20.96 -23.57 5.94
CA SER A 260 21.48 -24.76 5.28
C SER A 260 22.13 -24.44 3.93
N ASP A 261 21.64 -23.39 3.27
CA ASP A 261 22.24 -22.82 2.08
C ASP A 261 23.45 -21.92 2.47
N PRO A 262 24.66 -22.14 1.92
CA PRO A 262 25.85 -21.36 2.27
C PRO A 262 25.70 -19.86 2.03
N LEU A 263 25.09 -19.46 0.91
CA LEU A 263 24.92 -18.05 0.57
C LEU A 263 23.99 -17.37 1.58
N ILE A 264 22.91 -18.06 1.95
CA ILE A 264 22.00 -17.58 3.00
C ILE A 264 22.70 -17.44 4.35
N ARG A 265 23.58 -18.39 4.71
CA ARG A 265 24.38 -18.29 5.93
C ARG A 265 25.29 -17.05 5.91
N ASP A 266 25.94 -16.77 4.79
CA ASP A 266 26.83 -15.61 4.66
C ASP A 266 26.04 -14.29 4.73
N VAL A 267 24.82 -14.26 4.19
CA VAL A 267 23.88 -13.13 4.37
C VAL A 267 23.50 -12.96 5.85
N CYS A 268 23.18 -14.04 6.56
CA CYS A 268 22.91 -14.01 7.99
C CYS A 268 24.10 -13.47 8.80
N GLU A 269 25.33 -13.82 8.42
CA GLU A 269 26.53 -13.29 9.06
C GLU A 269 26.71 -11.79 8.82
N ARG A 270 26.43 -11.29 7.60
CA ARG A 270 26.43 -9.84 7.33
C ARG A 270 25.37 -9.07 8.10
N MET A 271 24.31 -9.73 8.55
CA MET A 271 23.30 -9.11 9.41
C MET A 271 23.61 -9.28 10.90
N ASN A 272 24.64 -10.04 11.26
CA ASN A 272 24.98 -10.30 12.65
C ASN A 272 25.63 -9.07 13.27
N LYS A 273 24.87 -8.32 14.08
CA LYS A 273 25.34 -7.06 14.67
C LYS A 273 26.51 -7.26 15.64
N VAL A 274 26.76 -8.49 16.07
CA VAL A 274 27.92 -8.83 16.92
C VAL A 274 29.23 -8.73 16.15
N THR A 275 29.19 -8.89 14.82
CA THR A 275 30.39 -8.82 13.96
C THR A 275 30.67 -7.41 13.43
N TRP A 276 29.70 -6.50 13.57
CA TRP A 276 29.80 -5.13 13.08
C TRP A 276 30.74 -4.27 13.92
N ASN A 277 31.45 -3.37 13.26
CA ASN A 277 32.23 -2.33 13.91
C ASN A 277 31.33 -1.19 14.42
N GLU A 278 31.92 -0.23 15.16
CA GLU A 278 31.16 0.89 15.74
C GLU A 278 30.50 1.79 14.69
N GLU A 279 31.12 1.99 13.53
CA GLU A 279 30.57 2.82 12.46
C GLU A 279 29.37 2.16 11.78
N GLU A 280 29.47 0.86 11.51
CA GLU A 280 28.38 0.03 10.96
C GLU A 280 27.17 0.01 11.89
N LEU A 281 27.41 -0.26 13.18
CA LEU A 281 26.35 -0.25 14.19
C LEU A 281 25.69 1.12 14.31
N ALA A 282 26.48 2.20 14.36
CA ALA A 282 25.95 3.56 14.45
C ALA A 282 25.15 3.95 13.19
N ALA A 283 25.56 3.49 12.00
CA ALA A 283 24.85 3.75 10.76
C ALA A 283 23.49 3.01 10.73
N TYR A 284 23.45 1.76 11.18
CA TYR A 284 22.20 1.01 11.35
C TYR A 284 21.26 1.67 12.36
N GLU A 285 21.75 2.05 13.54
CA GLU A 285 20.95 2.68 14.59
C GLU A 285 20.38 4.03 14.12
N ARG A 286 21.17 4.85 13.43
CA ARG A 286 20.69 6.09 12.82
C ARG A 286 19.58 5.84 11.80
N SER A 287 19.73 4.81 10.98
CA SER A 287 18.71 4.39 10.02
C SER A 287 17.42 3.94 10.72
N GLU A 288 17.54 3.17 11.82
CA GLU A 288 16.39 2.77 12.64
C GLU A 288 15.69 3.97 13.31
N ASP A 289 16.43 4.95 13.80
CA ASP A 289 15.84 6.14 14.40
C ASP A 289 15.10 6.99 13.37
N ASN A 290 15.67 7.16 12.17
CA ASN A 290 14.97 7.80 11.05
C ASN A 290 13.67 7.07 10.70
N ARG A 291 13.72 5.73 10.67
CA ARG A 291 12.54 4.89 10.44
C ARG A 291 11.48 5.14 11.52
N LYS A 292 11.83 5.12 12.81
CA LYS A 292 10.90 5.39 13.94
C LYS A 292 10.30 6.78 13.86
N VAL A 293 11.11 7.80 13.54
CA VAL A 293 10.62 9.19 13.36
C VAL A 293 9.57 9.26 12.25
N ALA A 294 9.84 8.63 11.10
CA ALA A 294 8.90 8.59 9.99
C ALA A 294 7.59 7.86 10.38
N TYR A 295 7.68 6.74 11.11
CA TYR A 295 6.51 6.03 11.62
C TYR A 295 5.67 6.90 12.56
N ASN A 296 6.30 7.52 13.56
CA ASN A 296 5.62 8.37 14.52
C ASN A 296 4.96 9.59 13.85
N ALA A 297 5.60 10.15 12.82
CA ALA A 297 5.03 11.23 12.03
C ALA A 297 3.77 10.79 11.26
N MET A 298 3.76 9.56 10.72
CA MET A 298 2.61 8.96 10.04
C MET A 298 1.44 8.75 11.01
N ILE A 299 1.69 8.13 12.18
CA ILE A 299 0.67 7.92 13.21
C ILE A 299 0.07 9.26 13.67
N ALA A 300 0.92 10.25 13.94
CA ALA A 300 0.44 11.57 14.33
C ALA A 300 -0.37 12.28 13.22
N ALA A 301 -0.06 12.01 11.94
CA ALA A 301 -0.84 12.55 10.82
C ALA A 301 -2.22 11.88 10.69
N GLU A 302 -2.29 10.56 10.89
CA GLU A 302 -3.54 9.81 10.90
C GLU A 302 -4.45 10.25 12.06
N GLU A 303 -3.90 10.39 13.27
CA GLU A 303 -4.64 10.88 14.43
C GLU A 303 -5.21 12.29 14.19
N ARG A 304 -4.40 13.22 13.66
CA ARG A 304 -4.88 14.56 13.28
C ARG A 304 -5.97 14.50 12.21
N GLY A 305 -5.84 13.60 11.24
CA GLY A 305 -6.85 13.37 10.20
C GLY A 305 -8.18 12.92 10.79
N LEU A 306 -8.15 11.95 11.69
CA LEU A 306 -9.35 11.43 12.37
C LEU A 306 -10.01 12.50 13.25
N GLN A 307 -9.23 13.27 14.00
CA GLN A 307 -9.76 14.35 14.84
C GLN A 307 -10.43 15.46 14.01
N ARG A 308 -9.82 15.84 12.89
CA ARG A 308 -10.43 16.78 11.93
C ARG A 308 -11.72 16.23 11.36
N GLY A 309 -11.71 14.99 10.84
CA GLY A 309 -12.89 14.35 10.28
C GLY A 309 -14.04 14.22 11.28
N ARG A 310 -13.76 13.90 12.55
CA ARG A 310 -14.77 13.90 13.63
C ARG A 310 -15.35 15.29 13.88
N THR A 311 -14.49 16.30 13.96
CA THR A 311 -14.91 17.69 14.20
C THR A 311 -15.76 18.22 13.05
N GLU A 312 -15.34 17.97 11.81
CA GLU A 312 -16.08 18.36 10.60
C GLU A 312 -17.41 17.60 10.51
N GLY A 313 -17.41 16.29 10.77
CA GLY A 313 -18.64 15.48 10.78
C GLY A 313 -19.67 15.92 11.82
N ILE A 314 -19.23 16.30 13.03
CA ILE A 314 -20.12 16.87 14.07
C ILE A 314 -20.74 18.18 13.58
N LYS A 315 -19.93 19.10 13.05
CA LYS A 315 -20.42 20.39 12.53
C LYS A 315 -21.41 20.20 11.37
N GLU A 316 -21.08 19.34 10.41
CA GLU A 316 -21.99 19.03 9.30
C GLU A 316 -23.29 18.38 9.80
N GLY A 317 -23.21 17.53 10.82
CA GLY A 317 -24.37 16.93 11.47
C GLY A 317 -25.27 17.95 12.17
N GLU A 318 -24.68 18.88 12.94
CA GLU A 318 -25.39 19.98 13.60
C GLU A 318 -26.07 20.89 12.57
N GLU A 319 -25.39 21.25 11.48
CA GLU A 319 -25.96 22.07 10.41
C GLU A 319 -27.11 21.37 9.68
N LYS A 320 -26.98 20.07 9.40
CA LYS A 320 -28.07 19.27 8.79
C LYS A 320 -29.26 19.16 9.74
N ALA A 321 -29.02 18.85 11.02
CA ALA A 321 -30.07 18.75 12.03
C ALA A 321 -30.83 20.07 12.18
N LYS A 322 -30.11 21.21 12.20
CA LYS A 322 -30.72 22.53 12.22
C LYS A 322 -31.59 22.78 10.99
N LYS A 323 -31.08 22.52 9.78
CA LYS A 323 -31.86 22.68 8.54
C LYS A 323 -33.11 21.79 8.52
N GLU A 324 -33.01 20.54 8.94
CA GLU A 324 -34.17 19.64 9.01
C GLU A 324 -35.20 20.09 10.05
N PHE A 325 -34.74 20.57 11.20
CA PHE A 325 -35.58 21.15 12.24
C PHE A 325 -36.33 22.38 11.70
N ASP A 326 -35.62 23.31 11.07
CA ASP A 326 -36.19 24.52 10.48
C ASP A 326 -37.26 24.17 9.42
N GLN A 327 -36.95 23.20 8.54
CA GLN A 327 -37.91 22.71 7.53
C GLN A 327 -39.16 22.08 8.15
N LYS A 328 -39.00 21.20 9.14
CA LYS A 328 -40.15 20.59 9.85
C LYS A 328 -40.98 21.64 10.57
N ASN A 329 -40.34 22.64 11.15
CA ASN A 329 -41.02 23.74 11.84
C ASN A 329 -41.84 24.59 10.84
N GLN A 330 -41.24 24.96 9.71
CA GLN A 330 -41.96 25.67 8.63
C GLN A 330 -43.16 24.87 8.10
N GLU A 331 -43.02 23.56 7.91
CA GLU A 331 -44.13 22.69 7.49
C GLU A 331 -45.24 22.62 8.57
N ARG A 332 -44.90 22.53 9.87
CA ARG A 332 -45.86 22.57 10.98
C ARG A 332 -46.64 23.89 10.99
N LYS A 333 -45.93 25.03 10.87
CA LYS A 333 -46.54 26.37 10.77
C LYS A 333 -47.51 26.44 9.57
N ARG A 334 -47.10 25.99 8.38
CA ARG A 334 -47.94 25.99 7.17
C ARG A 334 -49.23 25.19 7.37
N ARG A 335 -49.15 24.00 7.97
CA ARG A 335 -50.32 23.14 8.24
C ARG A 335 -51.32 23.79 9.21
N LYS A 336 -50.86 24.53 10.22
CA LYS A 336 -51.75 25.26 11.14
C LYS A 336 -52.51 26.38 10.41
N ILE A 337 -51.83 27.12 9.53
CA ILE A 337 -52.45 28.15 8.69
C ILE A 337 -53.50 27.55 7.74
N GLU A 338 -53.19 26.42 7.07
CA GLU A 338 -54.12 25.72 6.17
C GLU A 338 -55.38 25.20 6.89
N LYS A 339 -55.27 24.83 8.17
CA LYS A 339 -56.41 24.40 9.01
C LYS A 339 -57.26 25.55 9.54
N GLY A 340 -56.91 26.81 9.27
CA GLY A 340 -57.69 27.98 9.66
C GLY A 340 -57.57 28.36 11.14
N VAL A 341 -56.48 28.00 11.81
CA VAL A 341 -56.15 28.52 13.15
C VAL A 341 -55.94 30.04 13.05
N ASP A 342 -56.38 30.79 14.05
CA ASP A 342 -56.22 32.24 14.06
C ASP A 342 -54.73 32.62 13.95
N PRO A 343 -54.35 33.48 12.99
CA PRO A 343 -53.00 34.00 12.87
C PRO A 343 -52.37 34.51 14.18
N ASP A 344 -53.14 35.15 15.05
CA ASP A 344 -52.62 35.72 16.30
C ASP A 344 -52.31 34.61 17.32
N ASP A 345 -53.11 33.54 17.37
CA ASP A 345 -52.83 32.34 18.18
C ASP A 345 -51.56 31.62 17.70
N ILE A 346 -51.34 31.53 16.39
CA ILE A 346 -50.10 30.92 15.82
C ILE A 346 -48.88 31.73 16.22
N LYS A 347 -48.98 33.07 16.21
CA LYS A 347 -47.90 33.97 16.59
C LYS A 347 -47.57 33.88 18.08
N GLU A 348 -48.59 33.85 18.93
CA GLU A 348 -48.43 33.73 20.38
C GLU A 348 -47.79 32.39 20.77
N GLU A 349 -48.28 31.27 20.20
CA GLU A 349 -47.72 29.94 20.45
C GLU A 349 -46.28 29.81 19.94
N CYS A 350 -45.95 30.36 18.76
CA CYS A 350 -44.57 30.35 18.26
C CYS A 350 -43.63 31.23 19.10
N LYS A 351 -44.13 32.31 19.70
CA LYS A 351 -43.37 33.21 20.57
C LYS A 351 -43.09 32.58 21.94
N GLU A 352 -43.96 31.69 22.42
CA GLU A 352 -43.76 30.91 23.65
C GLU A 352 -42.85 29.69 23.44
N GLU A 353 -42.97 28.98 22.31
CA GLU A 353 -42.20 27.75 22.04
C GLU A 353 -40.76 28.01 21.56
N TYR A 354 -40.46 29.14 20.92
CA TYR A 354 -39.19 29.36 20.21
C TYR A 354 -38.52 30.70 20.53
N SER A 355 -37.24 30.68 20.87
CA SER A 355 -36.44 31.86 21.22
C SER A 355 -36.00 32.69 20.01
N ASP A 356 -36.09 32.15 18.80
CA ASP A 356 -35.72 32.74 17.51
C ASP A 356 -36.95 33.15 16.67
N TYR A 357 -38.07 33.45 17.32
CA TYR A 357 -39.31 33.91 16.70
C TYR A 357 -39.12 35.14 15.79
N ASP A 358 -39.45 34.99 14.51
CA ASP A 358 -39.55 36.08 13.53
C ASP A 358 -41.01 36.26 13.09
N GLU A 359 -41.63 37.36 13.54
CA GLU A 359 -43.00 37.72 13.19
C GLU A 359 -43.18 37.97 11.68
N ALA A 360 -42.16 38.49 11.01
CA ALA A 360 -42.22 38.79 9.58
C ALA A 360 -42.31 37.53 8.73
N GLU A 361 -41.67 36.43 9.15
CA GLU A 361 -41.74 35.12 8.50
C GLU A 361 -43.18 34.59 8.50
N ILE A 362 -43.85 34.64 9.65
CA ILE A 362 -45.23 34.16 9.82
C ILE A 362 -46.21 35.04 9.01
N ASP A 363 -46.04 36.36 9.05
CA ASP A 363 -46.84 37.29 8.26
C ASP A 363 -46.73 37.04 6.75
N GLU A 364 -45.54 36.71 6.25
CA GLU A 364 -45.33 36.37 4.84
C GLU A 364 -46.01 35.05 4.47
N MET A 365 -45.94 34.03 5.32
CA MET A 365 -46.63 32.74 5.13
C MET A 365 -48.15 32.92 5.06
N ILE A 366 -48.73 33.72 5.96
CA ILE A 366 -50.16 34.05 5.96
C ILE A 366 -50.55 34.80 4.67
N LYS A 367 -49.75 35.79 4.25
CA LYS A 367 -49.98 36.53 2.99
C LYS A 367 -49.98 35.61 1.77
N LYS A 368 -49.08 34.61 1.72
CA LYS A 368 -49.02 33.60 0.65
C LYS A 368 -50.26 32.70 0.65
N ALA A 369 -50.70 32.20 1.80
CA ALA A 369 -51.91 31.38 1.94
C ALA A 369 -53.19 32.13 1.54
N LYS A 370 -53.32 33.41 1.92
CA LYS A 370 -54.45 34.26 1.49
C LYS A 370 -54.44 34.54 -0.03
N LYS A 371 -53.27 34.60 -0.66
CA LYS A 371 -53.13 34.76 -2.13
C LYS A 371 -53.48 33.48 -2.91
N SER A 372 -53.17 32.29 -2.40
CA SER A 372 -53.54 31.02 -3.05
C SER A 372 -55.05 30.77 -2.98
N SER A 373 -55.68 31.01 -1.82
CA SER A 373 -57.14 30.91 -1.65
C SER A 373 -57.92 31.84 -2.59
N LYS A 374 -57.42 33.07 -2.84
CA LYS A 374 -57.99 34.01 -3.83
C LYS A 374 -57.79 33.61 -5.30
N ARG A 375 -56.83 32.72 -5.60
CA ARG A 375 -56.60 32.19 -6.95
C ARG A 375 -57.49 30.98 -7.25
N ASP A 376 -57.72 30.09 -6.27
CA ASP A 376 -58.60 28.93 -6.44
C ASP A 376 -60.08 29.32 -6.61
N THR A 377 -60.51 30.37 -5.90
CA THR A 377 -61.84 30.98 -6.06
C THR A 377 -62.04 31.67 -7.42
N ARG A 378 -60.96 32.06 -8.12
CA ARG A 378 -61.01 32.61 -9.50
C ARG A 378 -60.90 31.55 -10.59
N ARG A 379 -60.46 30.32 -10.26
CA ARG A 379 -60.36 29.19 -11.22
C ARG A 379 -61.63 28.34 -11.28
N HIS A 380 -62.47 28.42 -10.26
CA HIS A 380 -63.74 27.68 -10.14
C HIS A 380 -64.99 28.59 -10.26
N GLY A 381 -64.80 29.85 -10.66
CA GLY A 381 -65.86 30.85 -10.83
C GLY A 381 -66.21 31.08 -12.29
#